data_AF-A0A3B4DY34-F1
#
_entry.id   AF-A0A3B4DY34-F1
#
_cell.length_a   1.000
_cell.length_b   1.000
_cell.length_c   1.000
_cell.angle_alpha   90.00
_cell.angle_beta   90.00
_cell.angle_gamma   90.00
#
_symmetry.space_group_name_H-M   'P 1'
#
loop_
_entity.id
_entity.type
_entity.pdbx_description
1 polymer ?
#
loop_
_entity_poly.entity_id
_entity_poly.type
_entity_poly.pdbx_seq_one_letter_code
_entity_poly.pdbx_strand_id
1 'polypeptide(L)' 'MATLIGLSIKVKLLRSLPDRFKIDVHITPGTHASEDAVNKQLADKERVAAALENSQLLEVVNQCLSTRPV' A
#
# COMPACT_ATOMS: atom_id res chain seq x y z
N MET A 1 2.82 4.86 10.04
CA MET A 1 3.32 3.48 9.86
C MET A 1 2.29 2.59 9.16
N ALA A 2 1.07 2.42 9.69
CA ALA A 2 0.05 1.55 9.08
C ALA A 2 -0.24 1.88 7.60
N THR A 3 -0.30 3.17 7.24
CA THR A 3 -0.45 3.61 5.84
C THR A 3 0.69 3.14 4.94
N LEU A 4 1.94 3.18 5.41
CA LEU A 4 3.11 2.75 4.63
C LEU A 4 3.10 1.24 4.41
N ILE A 5 2.71 0.47 5.43
CA ILE A 5 2.56 -0.98 5.34
C ILE A 5 1.46 -1.33 4.33
N GLY A 6 0.27 -0.73 4.47
CA GLY A 6 -0.85 -0.95 3.57
C GLY A 6 -0.53 -0.56 2.12
N LEU A 7 0.15 0.58 1.93
CA LEU A 7 0.61 1.02 0.61
C LEU A 7 1.61 0.03 0.00
N SER A 8 2.59 -0.44 0.78
CA SER A 8 3.57 -1.41 0.32
C SER A 8 2.93 -2.73 -0.12
N ILE A 9 1.97 -3.24 0.66
CA ILE A 9 1.18 -4.44 0.31
C ILE A 9 0.43 -4.20 -1.01
N LYS A 10 -0.30 -3.08 -1.11
CA LYS A 10 -1.09 -2.76 -2.30
C LYS A 10 -0.20 -2.65 -3.54
N VAL A 11 0.95 -1.99 -3.43
CA VAL A 11 1.94 -1.87 -4.52
C VAL A 11 2.51 -3.21 -4.93
N LYS A 12 2.86 -4.07 -3.97
CA LYS A 12 3.38 -5.41 -4.28
C LYS A 12 2.36 -6.23 -5.04
N LEU A 13 1.10 -6.21 -4.61
CA LEU A 13 0.00 -6.91 -5.27
C LEU A 13 -0.24 -6.34 -6.68
N LEU A 14 -0.28 -5.02 -6.83
CA LEU A 14 -0.44 -4.36 -8.13
C LEU A 14 0.68 -4.75 -9.12
N ARG A 15 1.91 -4.89 -8.64
CA ARG A 15 3.06 -5.27 -9.48
C ARG A 15 3.14 -6.77 -9.77
N SER A 16 2.50 -7.62 -8.94
CA SER A 16 2.65 -9.08 -9.02
C SER A 16 1.43 -9.78 -9.61
N LEU A 17 0.25 -9.16 -9.55
CA LEU A 17 -1.00 -9.71 -10.07
C LEU A 17 -1.37 -9.11 -11.43
N PRO A 18 -2.01 -9.87 -12.33
CA PRO A 18 -2.58 -9.32 -13.56
C PRO A 18 -3.68 -8.28 -13.29
N ASP A 19 -3.77 -7.25 -14.13
CA ASP A 19 -4.68 -6.09 -13.98
C ASP A 19 -6.19 -6.41 -13.87
N ARG A 20 -6.59 -7.63 -14.25
CA ARG A 20 -7.98 -8.11 -14.08
C ARG A 20 -8.41 -8.24 -12.61
N PHE A 21 -7.46 -8.31 -11.68
CA PHE A 21 -7.76 -8.45 -10.25
C PHE A 21 -7.99 -7.09 -9.59
N LYS A 22 -9.11 -6.96 -8.88
CA LYS A 22 -9.38 -5.82 -8.02
C LYS A 22 -8.74 -6.07 -6.65
N ILE A 23 -7.76 -5.25 -6.30
CA ILE A 23 -7.02 -5.37 -5.04
C ILE A 23 -7.64 -4.44 -4.00
N ASP A 24 -7.98 -5.01 -2.86
CA ASP A 24 -8.50 -4.30 -1.72
C ASP A 24 -7.68 -4.65 -0.47
N VAL A 25 -7.26 -3.64 0.29
CA VAL A 25 -6.34 -3.78 1.43
C VAL A 25 -6.94 -3.04 2.61
N HIS A 26 -7.22 -3.79 3.68
CA HIS A 26 -7.82 -3.28 4.89
C HIS A 26 -7.00 -3.67 6.11
N ILE A 27 -6.96 -2.78 7.09
CA ILE A 27 -6.52 -3.09 8.44
C ILE A 27 -7.55 -4.01 9.10
N THR A 28 -7.06 -4.96 9.91
CA THR A 28 -7.92 -5.86 10.67
C THR A 28 -8.81 -5.06 11.65
N PRO A 29 -10.13 -5.27 11.69
CA PRO A 29 -11.03 -4.48 12.52
C PRO A 29 -10.64 -4.49 14.01
N GLY A 30 -10.72 -3.32 14.64
CA GLY A 30 -10.38 -3.11 16.05
C GLY A 30 -8.88 -3.16 16.38
N THR A 31 -7.99 -3.25 15.37
CA THR A 31 -6.54 -3.41 15.62
C THR A 31 -5.75 -2.11 15.49
N HIS A 32 -6.36 -1.04 14.99
CA HIS A 32 -5.69 0.25 14.85
C HIS A 32 -6.64 1.42 15.15
N ALA A 33 -6.17 2.38 15.95
CA ALA A 33 -6.97 3.52 16.41
C ALA A 33 -7.49 4.45 15.29
N SER A 34 -6.92 4.37 14.09
CA SER A 34 -7.34 5.15 12.91
C SER A 34 -7.60 4.26 11.70
N GLU A 35 -8.08 3.04 11.92
CA GLU A 35 -8.30 2.06 10.85
C GLU A 35 -9.19 2.58 9.72
N ASP A 36 -10.32 3.23 10.02
CA ASP A 36 -11.22 3.79 9.00
C ASP A 36 -10.54 4.83 8.10
N ALA A 37 -9.75 5.72 8.71
CA ALA A 37 -9.04 6.75 7.99
C ALA A 37 -7.97 6.16 7.06
N VAL A 38 -7.23 5.15 7.54
CA VAL A 38 -6.19 4.47 6.74
C VAL A 38 -6.83 3.63 5.63
N ASN A 39 -7.88 2.87 5.94
CA ASN A 39 -8.63 2.07 4.95
C ASN A 39 -9.19 2.97 3.84
N LYS A 40 -9.77 4.13 4.20
CA LYS A 40 -10.26 5.11 3.22
C LYS A 40 -9.14 5.65 2.32
N GLN A 41 -7.96 5.93 2.88
CA GLN A 41 -6.79 6.35 2.09
C GLN A 41 -6.31 5.25 1.14
N LEU A 42 -6.32 3.98 1.59
CA LEU A 42 -5.89 2.85 0.78
C LEU A 42 -6.90 2.52 -0.33
N ALA A 43 -8.20 2.70 -0.09
CA ALA A 43 -9.26 2.47 -1.08
C ALA A 43 -9.26 3.50 -2.23
N ASP A 44 -8.80 4.72 -1.96
CA ASP A 44 -8.71 5.80 -2.94
C ASP A 44 -7.59 5.55 -3.97
N LYS A 45 -8.00 5.22 -5.20
CA LYS A 45 -7.08 4.88 -6.29
C LYS A 45 -6.27 6.06 -6.79
N GLU A 46 -6.87 7.26 -6.83
CA GLU A 46 -6.18 8.47 -7.30
C GLU A 46 -5.12 8.89 -6.30
N ARG A 47 -5.44 8.79 -5.01
CA ARG A 47 -4.48 9.05 -3.94
C ARG A 47 -3.32 8.05 -3.93
N VAL A 48 -3.61 6.76 -4.13
CA VAL A 48 -2.56 5.73 -4.24
C VAL A 48 -1.69 6.01 -5.46
N ALA A 49 -2.26 6.36 -6.62
CA ALA A 49 -1.49 6.70 -7.81
C ALA A 49 -0.55 7.90 -7.57
N ALA A 50 -1.08 8.99 -7.00
CA ALA A 50 -0.29 10.18 -6.68
C ALA A 50 0.85 9.87 -5.69
N ALA A 51 0.64 8.95 -4.74
CA ALA A 51 1.70 8.52 -3.82
C ALA A 51 2.84 7.77 -4.52
N LEU A 52 2.56 7.07 -5.64
CA LEU A 52 3.57 6.35 -6.43
C LEU A 52 4.34 7.23 -7.41
N GLU A 53 3.81 8.41 -7.74
CA GLU A 53 4.53 9.42 -8.52
C GLU A 53 5.52 10.23 -7.68
N ASN A 54 5.39 10.21 -6.35
CA ASN A 54 6.33 10.84 -5.44
C ASN A 54 7.58 9.97 -5.23
N SER A 55 8.72 10.42 -5.75
CA SER A 55 10.01 9.70 -5.68
C SER A 55 10.42 9.30 -4.26
N GLN A 56 10.19 10.14 -3.25
CA GLN A 56 10.57 9.85 -1.86
C GLN A 56 9.72 8.71 -1.29
N LEU A 57 8.41 8.74 -1.51
CA LEU A 57 7.51 7.68 -1.05
C LEU A 57 7.79 6.38 -1.79
N LEU A 58 8.03 6.45 -3.10
CA LEU A 58 8.33 5.29 -3.93
C LEU A 58 9.63 4.60 -3.48
N GLU A 59 10.66 5.37 -3.13
CA GLU A 59 11.91 4.84 -2.59
C GLU A 59 11.68 4.06 -1.29
N VAL A 60 10.98 4.65 -0.32
CA VAL A 60 10.68 3.99 0.96
C VAL A 60 9.85 2.72 0.74
N VAL A 61 8.85 2.76 -0.14
CA VAL A 61 8.06 1.57 -0.50
C VAL A 61 8.95 0.50 -1.13
N ASN A 62 9.84 0.85 -2.05
CA ASN A 62 10.75 -0.11 -2.66
C ASN A 62 11.72 -0.72 -1.65
N GLN A 63 12.18 0.06 -0.65
CA GLN A 63 12.97 -0.47 0.46
C GLN A 63 12.15 -1.48 1.30
N CYS A 64 10.87 -1.19 1.59
CA CYS A 64 9.98 -2.14 2.26
C CYS A 64 9.74 -3.42 1.46
N LEU A 65 9.78 -3.35 0.13
CA LEU A 65 9.59 -4.49 -0.77
C LEU A 65 10.89 -5.23 -1.12
N SER A 66 12.04 -4.71 -0.71
CA SER A 66 13.34 -5.33 -0.95
C SER A 66 13.42 -6.65 -0.22
N THR A 67 13.52 -7.74 -0.98
CA THR A 67 13.80 -9.06 -0.43
C THR A 67 15.26 -9.13 -0.02
N ARG A 68 15.52 -9.54 1.22
CA ARG A 68 16.89 -9.83 1.67
C ARG A 68 17.47 -10.92 0.75
N PRO A 69 18.63 -10.72 0.11
CA PRO A 69 19.28 -11.81 -0.61
C PRO A 69 19.63 -12.88 0.42
N VAL A 70 19.17 -14.11 0.14
CA VAL A 70 19.40 -15.30 0.95
C VAL A 70 20.86 -15.73 0.82
#